data_AF-A0A1I5IC67-F1
#
_entry.id   AF-A0A1I5IC67-F1
#
_cell.length_a   1.000
_cell.length_b   1.000
_cell.length_c   1.000
_cell.angle_alpha   90.00
_cell.angle_beta   90.00
_cell.angle_gamma   90.00
#
_symmetry.space_group_name_H-M   'P 1'
#
loop_
_entity.id
_entity.type
_entity.pdbx_description
1 polymer ?
#
loop_
_entity_poly.entity_id
_entity_poly.type
_entity_poly.pdbx_seq_one_letter_code
_entity_poly.pdbx_strand_id
1 'polypeptide(L)' 'MRTTTAWALRTWAKLTLLFAVIVGGTWLYLGSASGWFWIVTGGALVAEWYVIRQLAREWSWEARATWWWSA' A
#
# COMPACT_ATOMS: atom_id res chain seq x y z
N MET A 1 -0.63 -13.25 -15.42
CA MET A 1 -1.82 -13.04 -14.56
C MET A 1 -1.64 -13.51 -13.11
N ARG A 2 -1.67 -14.82 -12.77
CA ARG A 2 -1.60 -15.27 -11.35
C ARG A 2 -0.31 -14.84 -10.63
N THR A 3 0.83 -14.88 -11.33
CA THR A 3 2.13 -14.41 -10.84
C THR A 3 2.13 -12.92 -10.53
N THR A 4 1.63 -12.08 -11.45
CA THR A 4 1.46 -10.64 -11.27
C THR A 4 0.56 -10.30 -10.09
N THR A 5 -0.62 -10.94 -10.01
CA THR A 5 -1.56 -10.70 -8.90
C THR A 5 -0.93 -11.08 -7.56
N ALA A 6 -0.22 -12.21 -7.49
CA ALA A 6 0.47 -12.62 -6.27
C ALA A 6 1.62 -11.68 -5.89
N TRP A 7 2.38 -11.18 -6.87
CA TRP A 7 3.40 -10.16 -6.63
C TRP A 7 2.78 -8.86 -6.10
N ALA A 8 1.73 -8.35 -6.76
CA ALA A 8 1.08 -7.11 -6.37
C ALA A 8 0.54 -7.18 -4.93
N LEU A 9 -0.12 -8.29 -4.57
CA LEU A 9 -0.61 -8.53 -3.21
C LEU A 9 0.52 -8.62 -2.18
N ARG A 10 1.63 -9.29 -2.51
CA ARG A 10 2.80 -9.37 -1.62
C ARG A 10 3.46 -8.02 -1.41
N THR A 11 3.59 -7.23 -2.47
CA THR A 11 4.16 -5.88 -2.40
C THR A 11 3.28 -4.96 -1.56
N TRP A 12 1.97 -4.99 -1.81
CA TRP A 12 0.98 -4.29 -1.00
C TRP A 12 1.11 -4.67 0.49
N ALA A 13 1.02 -5.95 0.82
CA ALA A 13 1.08 -6.42 2.21
C ALA A 13 2.37 -6.01 2.94
N LYS A 14 3.52 -6.04 2.26
CA LYS A 14 4.80 -5.59 2.85
C LYS A 14 4.78 -4.10 3.19
N LEU A 15 4.22 -3.27 2.31
CA LEU A 15 4.14 -1.82 2.51
C LEU A 15 3.12 -1.47 3.58
N THR A 16 1.94 -2.11 3.59
CA THR A 16 0.95 -1.94 4.65
C THR A 16 1.53 -2.31 6.01
N LEU A 17 2.27 -3.42 6.10
CA LEU A 17 2.96 -3.82 7.33
C LEU A 17 4.02 -2.79 7.76
N LEU A 18 4.80 -2.27 6.81
CA LEU A 18 5.77 -1.21 7.10
C LEU A 18 5.07 0.04 7.67
N PHE A 19 3.98 0.49 7.06
CA PHE A 19 3.21 1.63 7.56
C PHE A 19 2.60 1.34 8.94
N ALA A 20 2.12 0.12 9.19
CA ALA A 20 1.61 -0.28 10.49
C ALA A 20 2.71 -0.22 11.57
N VAL A 21 3.94 -0.66 11.26
CA VAL A 21 5.08 -0.55 12.18
C VAL A 21 5.44 0.92 12.44
N ILE A 22 5.44 1.76 11.41
CA ILE A 22 5.74 3.20 11.57
C ILE A 22 4.68 3.88 12.44
N VAL A 23 3.40 3.66 12.17
CA VAL A 23 2.30 4.25 12.95
C VAL A 23 2.33 3.73 14.39
N GLY A 24 2.48 2.42 14.58
CA GLY A 24 2.57 1.80 15.90
C GLY A 24 3.79 2.28 16.70
N GLY A 25 4.96 2.35 16.08
CA GLY A 25 6.18 2.87 16.70
C GLY A 25 6.06 4.36 17.06
N THR A 26 5.45 5.15 16.18
CA THR A 26 5.19 6.57 16.45
C THR A 26 4.19 6.75 17.59
N TRP A 27 3.16 5.91 17.65
CA TRP A 27 2.20 5.91 18.76
C TRP A 27 2.89 5.57 20.09
N LEU A 28 3.74 4.55 20.12
CA LEU A 28 4.50 4.19 21.33
C LEU A 28 5.44 5.31 21.80
N TYR A 29 6.02 6.08 20.87
CA TYR A 29 6.97 7.13 21.17
C TYR A 29 6.31 8.47 21.57
N LEU A 30 5.27 8.89 20.85
CA LEU A 30 4.64 10.21 21.00
C LEU A 30 3.29 10.17 21.73
N GLY A 31 2.59 9.04 21.71
CA GLY A 31 1.21 8.90 22.17
C GLY A 31 0.18 9.61 21.28
N SER A 32 -1.10 9.33 21.52
CA SER A 32 -2.23 9.90 20.77
C SER A 32 -2.53 11.37 21.09
N ALA A 33 -1.98 11.90 22.19
CA ALA A 33 -2.11 13.30 22.58
C ALA A 33 -1.23 14.25 21.73
N SER A 34 -0.22 13.70 21.03
CA SER A 34 0.67 14.48 20.19
C SER A 34 0.07 14.73 18.80
N GLY A 35 0.02 15.98 18.35
CA GLY A 35 -0.39 16.32 16.98
C GLY A 35 0.50 15.67 15.91
N TRP A 36 1.78 15.44 16.22
CA TRP A 36 2.72 14.78 15.31
C TRP A 36 2.34 13.33 15.02
N PHE A 37 1.77 12.61 15.99
CA PHE A 37 1.27 11.25 15.75
C PHE A 37 0.17 11.24 14.67
N TRP A 38 -0.73 12.21 14.70
CA TRP A 38 -1.81 12.32 13.73
C TRP A 38 -1.31 12.74 12.34
N ILE A 39 -0.29 13.60 12.26
CA ILE A 39 0.37 13.94 11.00
C ILE A 39 1.00 12.70 10.36
N VAL A 40 1.75 11.91 11.14
CA VAL A 40 2.37 10.66 10.64
C VAL A 40 1.31 9.64 10.21
N THR A 41 0.24 9.49 10.99
CA THR A 41 -0.88 8.59 10.66
C THR A 41 -1.58 9.01 9.38
N GLY A 42 -1.88 10.31 9.21
CA GLY A 42 -2.45 10.85 7.97
C GLY A 42 -1.53 10.65 6.77
N GLY A 43 -0.22 10.88 6.94
CA GLY A 43 0.78 10.62 5.91
C GLY A 43 0.83 9.15 5.48
N ALA A 44 0.79 8.23 6.43
CA ALA A 44 0.75 6.79 6.17
C ALA A 44 -0.51 6.39 5.39
N LEU A 45 -1.68 6.94 5.72
CA LEU A 45 -2.92 6.69 4.98
C LEU A 45 -2.86 7.19 3.53
N VAL A 46 -2.34 8.39 3.31
CA VAL A 46 -2.19 8.94 1.95
C VAL A 46 -1.18 8.13 1.14
N ALA A 47 -0.08 7.71 1.76
CA ALA A 47 0.92 6.85 1.12
C ALA A 47 0.34 5.49 0.74
N GLU A 48 -0.39 4.85 1.65
CA GLU A 48 -1.07 3.57 1.41
C GLU A 48 -2.06 3.68 0.24
N TRP A 49 -2.90 4.72 0.23
CA TRP A 49 -3.83 4.99 -0.87
C TRP A 49 -3.11 5.15 -2.21
N TYR A 50 -2.01 5.91 -2.23
CA TYR A 50 -1.23 6.13 -3.43
C TYR A 50 -0.59 4.82 -3.93
N VAL A 51 -0.03 4.01 -3.04
CA VAL A 51 0.55 2.69 -3.35
C VAL A 51 -0.48 1.76 -3.98
N ILE A 52 -1.67 1.64 -3.37
CA ILE A 52 -2.77 0.82 -3.92
C ILE A 52 -3.14 1.29 -5.32
N ARG A 53 -3.23 2.61 -5.53
CA ARG A 53 -3.56 3.18 -6.85
C ARG A 53 -2.51 2.84 -7.91
N GLN A 54 -1.21 2.86 -7.58
CA GLN A 54 -0.16 2.51 -8.55
C GLN A 54 -0.13 1.01 -8.83
N LEU A 55 -0.25 0.17 -7.80
CA LEU A 55 -0.32 -1.29 -7.96
C LEU A 55 -1.52 -1.71 -8.81
N ALA A 56 -2.69 -1.08 -8.62
CA ALA A 56 -3.86 -1.34 -9.43
C ALA A 56 -3.65 -0.94 -10.90
N ARG A 57 -2.95 0.18 -11.15
CA ARG A 57 -2.63 0.62 -12.51
C ARG A 57 -1.70 -0.37 -13.22
N GLU A 58 -0.62 -0.77 -12.57
CA GLU A 58 0.35 -1.72 -13.13
C GLU A 58 -0.28 -3.08 -13.37
N TRP A 59 -1.05 -3.58 -12.40
CA TRP A 59 -1.82 -4.80 -12.54
C TRP A 59 -2.81 -4.72 -13.71
N SER A 60 -3.53 -3.61 -13.87
CA SER A 60 -4.50 -3.44 -14.95
C SER A 60 -3.86 -3.38 -16.34
N TRP A 61 -2.64 -2.84 -16.43
CA TRP A 61 -1.87 -2.82 -17.67
C TRP A 61 -1.46 -4.22 -18.10
N GLU A 62 -0.89 -5.00 -17.18
CA GLU A 62 -0.55 -6.40 -17.46
C GLU A 62 -1.78 -7.26 -17.73
N ALA A 63 -2.87 -7.02 -17.00
CA ALA A 63 -4.15 -7.68 -17.20
C ALA A 63 -4.65 -7.49 -18.64
N ARG A 64 -4.63 -6.25 -19.15
CA ARG A 64 -5.07 -5.96 -20.52
C ARG A 64 -4.23 -6.63 -21.60
N ALA A 65 -2.93 -6.82 -21.36
CA ALA A 65 -2.02 -7.41 -22.33
C ALA A 65 -2.07 -8.94 -22.37
N THR A 66 -2.57 -9.60 -21.32
CA THR A 66 -2.48 -11.06 -21.14
C THR A 66 -3.82 -11.76 -21.00
N TRP A 67 -4.93 -11.05 -21.28
CA TRP A 67 -6.27 -11.59 -21.13
C TRP A 67 -6.70 -12.46 -22.33
N TRP A 68 -7.72 -13.30 -22.14
CA TRP A 68 -8.24 -14.19 -23.18
C TRP A 68 -8.85 -13.46 -24.40
N TRP A 69 -9.25 -12.20 -24.25
CA TRP A 69 -9.79 -11.36 -25.33
C TRP A 69 -8.72 -10.48 -25.99
N SER A 70 -7.48 -10.51 -25.50
CA SER A 70 -6.34 -9.81 -26.10
C SER A 70 -5.44 -10.73 -26.94
N ALA A 71 -5.86 -11.98 -27.14
CA ALA A 71 -5.24 -12.96 -28.03
C ALA A 71 -5.99 -13.03 -29.37
#